data_AF-A0A4V1QSQ1-F1
#
_entry.id   AF-A0A4V1QSQ1-F1
#
_cell.length_a   1.000
_cell.length_b   1.000
_cell.length_c   1.000
_cell.angle_alpha   90.00
_cell.angle_beta   90.00
_cell.angle_gamma   90.00
#
_symmetry.space_group_name_H-M   'P 1'
#
loop_
_entity.id
_entity.type
_entity.pdbx_description
1 polymer ?
#
loop_
_entity_poly.entity_id
_entity_poly.type
_entity_poly.pdbx_seq_one_letter_code
_entity_poly.pdbx_strand_id
1 'polypeptide(L)'
;MTASPAATVGAPAPRRRRLVGSPLVWAAICLALVVPWGLAGQATELIPYLLMLVGGWLCGFSFVNATFRMTPVRRGVIVHVIGAIVSAAFVVTAVEFGGAVVATTPELVRISFLIMQFAAIPAAGWIWLGLISRVSSIVGTSKAKAALTTPEWVRAEHGHGSEVRFSAVPITMRALTTAIVVIVVVMGGLAAAALVAAGDLVYAFGPRFTVIVIGVVFALPPYLAVLAVVRRRTVAGVIGFGNDRLWLSTGSTTTIVPFHDLERLVWRCRSDYARIEVRGAGLDVSLVTGIAKPVPGTTAELPALPRRVLGRLQDEGFTLERSRRGEVLTFRRAG
;
A
#
# COMPACT_ATOMS: atom_id res chain seq x y z
N MET A 1 7.23 -37.47 -31.84
CA MET A 1 6.04 -36.60 -31.82
C MET A 1 5.19 -37.00 -30.64
N THR A 2 5.35 -36.33 -29.50
CA THR A 2 4.65 -36.64 -28.25
C THR A 2 4.05 -35.35 -27.72
N ALA A 3 2.75 -35.41 -27.44
CA ALA A 3 1.87 -34.28 -27.20
C ALA A 3 2.29 -33.43 -26.01
N SER A 4 2.24 -32.11 -26.20
CA SER A 4 2.41 -31.09 -25.18
C SER A 4 1.19 -31.07 -24.24
N PRO A 5 1.33 -31.14 -22.91
CA PRO A 5 0.18 -31.02 -22.02
C PRO A 5 -0.32 -29.58 -22.02
N ALA A 6 -1.59 -29.43 -22.37
CA ALA A 6 -2.29 -28.16 -22.43
C ALA A 6 -2.23 -27.44 -21.08
N ALA A 7 -1.78 -26.17 -21.12
CA ALA A 7 -1.85 -25.26 -19.99
C ALA A 7 -3.31 -25.11 -19.54
N THR A 8 -3.64 -25.60 -18.35
CA THR A 8 -4.92 -25.32 -17.69
C THR A 8 -4.97 -23.83 -17.36
N VAL A 9 -5.64 -23.06 -18.23
CA VAL A 9 -6.05 -21.69 -17.98
C VAL A 9 -6.95 -21.70 -16.74
N GLY A 10 -6.48 -21.11 -15.64
CA GLY A 10 -7.21 -21.07 -14.37
C GLY A 10 -8.61 -20.49 -14.57
N ALA A 11 -9.63 -21.27 -14.21
CA ALA A 11 -11.02 -20.86 -14.30
C ALA A 11 -11.25 -19.52 -13.57
N PRO A 12 -11.99 -18.57 -14.17
CA PRO A 12 -12.30 -17.31 -13.51
C PRO A 12 -13.07 -17.58 -12.21
N ALA A 13 -12.58 -17.01 -11.10
CA ALA A 13 -13.21 -17.15 -9.79
C ALA A 13 -14.71 -16.79 -9.86
N PRO A 14 -15.58 -17.54 -9.14
CA PRO A 14 -17.03 -17.36 -9.22
C PRO A 14 -17.44 -15.92 -8.88
N ARG A 15 -18.32 -15.33 -9.69
CA ARG A 15 -18.79 -13.92 -9.60
C ARG A 15 -19.15 -13.47 -8.17
N ARG A 16 -19.71 -14.37 -7.37
CA ARG A 16 -20.07 -14.14 -5.95
C ARG A 16 -18.87 -13.76 -5.07
N ARG A 17 -17.69 -14.37 -5.29
CA ARG A 17 -16.44 -14.02 -4.58
C ARG A 17 -15.85 -12.68 -5.05
N ARG A 18 -16.13 -12.25 -6.28
CA ARG A 18 -15.74 -10.93 -6.80
C ARG A 18 -16.60 -9.80 -6.22
N LEU A 19 -17.90 -10.04 -6.04
CA LEU A 19 -18.85 -9.06 -5.50
C LEU A 19 -18.58 -8.75 -4.01
N VAL A 20 -18.41 -9.78 -3.17
CA VAL A 20 -18.07 -9.62 -1.75
C VAL A 20 -16.66 -9.04 -1.55
N GLY A 21 -15.78 -9.16 -2.54
CA GLY A 21 -14.45 -8.54 -2.52
C GLY A 21 -14.38 -7.11 -3.09
N SER A 22 -15.50 -6.55 -3.54
CA SER A 22 -15.52 -5.22 -4.17
C SER A 22 -15.67 -4.11 -3.12
N PRO A 23 -14.74 -3.16 -3.02
CA PRO A 23 -14.83 -2.06 -2.07
C PRO A 23 -16.07 -1.18 -2.30
N LEU A 24 -16.56 -1.07 -3.55
CA LEU A 24 -17.80 -0.34 -3.85
C LEU A 24 -19.06 -1.00 -3.28
N VAL A 25 -19.07 -2.34 -3.20
CA VAL A 25 -20.21 -3.06 -2.61
C VAL A 25 -20.26 -2.78 -1.11
N TRP A 26 -19.12 -2.83 -0.45
CA TRP A 26 -19.02 -2.45 0.96
C TRP A 26 -19.35 -0.98 1.19
N ALA A 27 -18.95 -0.08 0.28
CA ALA A 27 -19.34 1.32 0.34
C ALA A 27 -20.87 1.47 0.30
N ALA A 28 -21.54 0.82 -0.66
CA ALA A 28 -22.99 0.85 -0.78
C ALA A 28 -23.68 0.27 0.46
N ILE A 29 -23.16 -0.82 1.03
CA ILE A 29 -23.68 -1.40 2.28
C ILE A 29 -23.53 -0.40 3.43
N CYS A 30 -22.34 0.18 3.63
CA CYS A 30 -22.12 1.16 4.68
C CYS A 30 -23.08 2.34 4.57
N LEU A 31 -23.28 2.90 3.38
CA LEU A 31 -24.17 4.05 3.17
C LEU A 31 -25.66 3.67 3.29
N ALA A 32 -26.06 2.51 2.78
CA ALA A 32 -27.44 2.04 2.90
C ALA A 32 -27.82 1.75 4.36
N LEU A 33 -26.87 1.21 5.14
CA LEU A 33 -27.07 0.99 6.57
C LEU A 33 -27.28 2.28 7.34
N VAL A 34 -26.90 3.46 6.85
CA VAL A 34 -27.14 4.74 7.56
C VAL A 34 -28.59 5.20 7.45
N VAL A 35 -29.33 4.77 6.41
CA VAL A 35 -30.68 5.27 6.12
C VAL A 35 -31.66 5.08 7.30
N PRO A 36 -31.74 3.92 7.98
CA PRO A 36 -32.61 3.75 9.15
C PRO A 36 -32.31 4.74 10.28
N TRP A 37 -31.03 5.02 10.56
CA TRP A 37 -30.64 6.04 11.55
C TRP A 37 -31.04 7.44 11.08
N GLY A 38 -30.91 7.74 9.79
CA GLY A 38 -31.38 9.01 9.22
C GLY A 38 -32.87 9.22 9.40
N LEU A 39 -33.68 8.19 9.14
CA LEU A 39 -35.13 8.23 9.36
C LEU A 39 -35.51 8.36 10.84
N ALA A 40 -34.64 7.92 11.76
CA ALA A 40 -34.81 8.10 13.19
C ALA A 40 -34.28 9.45 13.71
N GLY A 41 -33.78 10.34 12.83
CA GLY A 41 -33.16 11.60 13.22
C GLY A 41 -31.77 11.47 13.87
N GLN A 42 -31.14 10.30 13.76
CA GLN A 42 -29.89 9.91 14.43
C GLN A 42 -28.70 9.76 13.45
N ALA A 43 -28.78 10.31 12.23
CA ALA A 43 -27.71 10.14 11.23
C ALA A 43 -26.34 10.68 11.67
N THR A 44 -26.30 11.63 12.59
CA THR A 44 -25.05 12.25 13.09
C THR A 44 -24.48 11.55 14.32
N GLU A 45 -25.13 10.50 14.82
CA GLU A 45 -24.59 9.67 15.89
C GLU A 45 -23.30 8.97 15.45
N LEU A 46 -22.47 8.56 16.42
CA LEU A 46 -21.13 8.05 16.16
C LEU A 46 -21.09 6.92 15.13
N ILE A 47 -21.96 5.90 15.27
CA ILE A 47 -21.97 4.73 14.38
C ILE A 47 -22.35 5.11 12.94
N PRO A 48 -23.51 5.75 12.66
CA PRO A 48 -23.84 6.16 11.29
C PRO A 48 -22.83 7.15 10.71
N TYR A 49 -22.27 8.03 11.54
CA TYR A 49 -21.18 8.91 11.13
C TYR A 49 -19.95 8.14 10.63
N LEU A 50 -19.47 7.14 11.38
CA LEU A 50 -18.36 6.30 10.95
C LEU A 50 -18.68 5.51 9.67
N LEU A 51 -19.91 5.01 9.51
CA LEU A 51 -20.35 4.31 8.31
C LEU A 51 -20.33 5.21 7.07
N MET A 52 -20.77 6.47 7.19
CA MET A 52 -20.68 7.47 6.12
C MET A 52 -19.22 7.72 5.72
N LEU A 53 -18.33 7.90 6.70
CA LEU A 53 -16.91 8.12 6.43
C LEU A 53 -16.23 6.92 5.76
N VAL A 54 -16.47 5.71 6.27
CA VAL A 54 -15.92 4.48 5.69
C VAL A 54 -16.46 4.25 4.28
N GLY A 55 -17.76 4.45 4.07
CA GLY A 55 -18.38 4.33 2.75
C GLY A 55 -17.77 5.32 1.74
N GLY A 56 -17.61 6.57 2.15
CA GLY A 56 -16.92 7.60 1.37
C GLY A 56 -15.47 7.25 1.02
N TRP A 57 -14.70 6.80 2.00
CA TRP A 57 -13.32 6.35 1.81
C TRP A 57 -13.23 5.20 0.80
N LEU A 58 -14.10 4.19 0.90
CA LEU A 58 -14.17 3.07 -0.03
C LEU A 58 -14.52 3.51 -1.46
N CYS A 59 -15.42 4.49 -1.62
CA CYS A 59 -15.74 5.11 -2.90
C CYS A 59 -14.51 5.81 -3.51
N GLY A 60 -13.85 6.68 -2.74
CA GLY A 60 -12.61 7.35 -3.15
C GLY A 60 -11.52 6.35 -3.53
N PHE A 61 -11.26 5.35 -2.68
CA PHE A 61 -10.29 4.29 -2.92
C PHE A 61 -10.56 3.52 -4.22
N SER A 62 -11.83 3.19 -4.46
CA SER A 62 -12.24 2.49 -5.68
C SER A 62 -12.05 3.34 -6.93
N PHE A 63 -12.44 4.62 -6.87
CA PHE A 63 -12.25 5.57 -7.96
C PHE A 63 -10.78 5.72 -8.32
N VAL A 64 -9.92 5.99 -7.33
CA VAL A 64 -8.48 6.14 -7.55
C VAL A 64 -7.88 4.88 -8.17
N ASN A 65 -8.15 3.70 -7.60
CA ASN A 65 -7.68 2.44 -8.18
C ASN A 65 -8.16 2.22 -9.61
N ALA A 66 -9.40 2.61 -9.93
CA ALA A 66 -9.93 2.52 -11.28
C ALA A 66 -9.14 3.43 -12.24
N THR A 67 -8.92 4.70 -11.90
CA THR A 67 -8.18 5.62 -12.77
C THR A 67 -6.72 5.24 -12.95
N PHE A 68 -6.08 4.62 -11.96
CA PHE A 68 -4.71 4.11 -12.07
C PHE A 68 -4.59 2.87 -12.96
N ARG A 69 -5.68 2.12 -13.17
CA ARG A 69 -5.70 0.94 -14.05
C ARG A 69 -6.14 1.25 -15.48
N MET A 70 -6.56 2.47 -15.78
CA MET A 70 -7.03 2.84 -17.12
C MET A 70 -5.87 2.87 -18.11
N THR A 71 -6.05 2.18 -19.23
CA THR A 71 -5.20 2.26 -20.41
C THR A 71 -5.99 2.94 -21.54
N PRO A 72 -5.40 3.93 -22.26
CA PRO A 72 -4.09 4.54 -22.04
C PRO A 72 -4.04 5.43 -20.77
N VAL A 73 -2.83 5.62 -20.23
CA VAL A 73 -2.60 6.38 -18.96
C VAL A 73 -3.21 7.78 -18.99
N ARG A 74 -3.17 8.47 -20.14
CA ARG A 74 -3.75 9.81 -20.33
C ARG A 74 -5.24 9.85 -19.98
N ARG A 75 -6.01 8.80 -20.33
CA ARG A 75 -7.44 8.72 -19.99
C ARG A 75 -7.62 8.65 -18.48
N GLY A 76 -6.82 7.84 -17.79
CA GLY A 76 -6.81 7.75 -16.34
C GLY A 76 -6.53 9.09 -15.67
N VAL A 77 -5.55 9.85 -16.19
CA VAL A 77 -5.23 11.20 -15.69
C VAL A 77 -6.40 12.16 -15.88
N ILE A 78 -7.00 12.23 -17.07
CA ILE A 78 -8.13 13.13 -17.37
C ILE A 78 -9.31 12.84 -16.43
N VAL A 79 -9.72 11.56 -16.33
CA VAL A 79 -10.83 11.16 -15.46
C VAL A 79 -10.54 11.52 -14.00
N HIS A 80 -9.30 11.35 -13.55
CA HIS A 80 -8.90 11.65 -12.18
C HIS A 80 -8.93 13.15 -11.88
N VAL A 81 -8.46 14.00 -12.81
CA VAL A 81 -8.55 15.46 -12.70
C VAL A 81 -10.01 15.91 -12.65
N ILE A 82 -10.86 15.39 -13.53
CA ILE A 82 -12.30 15.67 -13.50
C ILE A 82 -12.90 15.26 -12.16
N GLY A 83 -12.59 14.07 -11.65
CA GLY A 83 -13.06 13.62 -10.34
C GLY A 83 -12.60 14.52 -9.20
N ALA A 84 -11.36 15.02 -9.23
CA ALA A 84 -10.85 15.95 -8.22
C ALA A 84 -11.61 17.29 -8.25
N ILE A 85 -11.85 17.84 -9.45
CA ILE A 85 -12.62 19.08 -9.63
C ILE A 85 -14.07 18.89 -9.17
N VAL A 86 -14.76 17.84 -9.62
CA VAL A 86 -16.15 17.56 -9.26
C VAL A 86 -16.30 17.31 -7.76
N SER A 87 -15.39 16.54 -7.15
CA SER A 87 -15.44 16.29 -5.71
C SER A 87 -15.17 17.56 -4.90
N ALA A 88 -14.25 18.44 -5.32
CA ALA A 88 -14.02 19.72 -4.68
C ALA A 88 -15.22 20.65 -4.82
N ALA A 89 -15.78 20.79 -6.02
CA ALA A 89 -16.98 21.58 -6.27
C ALA A 89 -18.15 21.09 -5.41
N PHE A 90 -18.39 19.77 -5.38
CA PHE A 90 -19.44 19.19 -4.54
C PHE A 90 -19.24 19.51 -3.05
N VAL A 91 -18.04 19.31 -2.50
CA VAL A 91 -17.76 19.58 -1.08
C VAL A 91 -17.93 21.07 -0.76
N VAL A 92 -17.41 21.97 -1.59
CA VAL A 92 -17.55 23.42 -1.41
C VAL A 92 -19.03 23.83 -1.46
N THR A 93 -19.75 23.40 -2.50
CA THR A 93 -21.17 23.74 -2.66
C THR A 93 -22.01 23.17 -1.53
N ALA A 94 -21.73 21.95 -1.07
CA ALA A 94 -22.46 21.33 0.04
C ALA A 94 -22.23 22.06 1.37
N VAL A 95 -21.02 22.59 1.59
CA VAL A 95 -20.70 23.37 2.79
C VAL A 95 -21.33 24.77 2.74
N GLU A 96 -21.24 25.47 1.60
CA GLU A 96 -21.69 26.86 1.49
C GLU A 96 -23.21 26.99 1.28
N PHE A 97 -23.81 26.10 0.48
CA PHE A 97 -25.20 26.22 0.05
C PHE A 97 -26.10 25.07 0.54
N GLY A 98 -25.53 24.06 1.19
CA GLY A 98 -26.27 22.86 1.60
C GLY A 98 -27.44 23.18 2.53
N GLY A 99 -27.28 24.09 3.48
CA GLY A 99 -28.35 24.46 4.42
C GLY A 99 -29.60 25.03 3.72
N ALA A 100 -29.40 25.95 2.77
CA ALA A 100 -30.49 26.58 2.04
C ALA A 100 -31.21 25.61 1.09
N VAL A 101 -30.43 24.75 0.41
CA VAL A 101 -30.97 23.75 -0.53
C VAL A 101 -31.74 22.65 0.20
N VAL A 102 -31.26 22.24 1.38
CA VAL A 102 -31.84 21.11 2.13
C VAL A 102 -33.11 21.50 2.90
N ALA A 103 -33.23 22.77 3.32
CA ALA A 103 -34.35 23.24 4.14
C ALA A 103 -35.73 23.01 3.50
N THR A 104 -35.83 23.10 2.18
CA THR A 104 -37.10 22.98 1.43
C THR A 104 -37.32 21.62 0.78
N THR A 105 -36.40 20.67 0.99
CA THR A 105 -36.45 19.35 0.34
C THR A 105 -37.13 18.29 1.21
N PRO A 106 -37.74 17.25 0.59
CA PRO A 106 -38.28 16.10 1.31
C PRO A 106 -37.24 15.42 2.21
N GLU A 107 -37.71 14.80 3.29
CA GLU A 107 -36.85 14.18 4.32
C GLU A 107 -35.86 13.15 3.76
N LEU A 108 -36.30 12.29 2.85
CA LEU A 108 -35.42 11.31 2.20
C LEU A 108 -34.29 11.97 1.39
N VAL A 109 -34.56 13.12 0.76
CA VAL A 109 -33.56 13.89 -0.01
C VAL A 109 -32.56 14.52 0.96
N ARG A 110 -33.03 15.06 2.09
CA ARG A 110 -32.20 15.61 3.16
C ARG A 110 -31.26 14.56 3.76
N ILE A 111 -31.79 13.38 4.09
CA ILE A 111 -30.99 12.25 4.62
C ILE A 111 -29.95 11.83 3.58
N SER A 112 -30.36 11.65 2.32
CA SER A 112 -29.44 11.26 1.24
C SER A 112 -28.35 12.29 1.03
N PHE A 113 -28.69 13.58 1.07
CA PHE A 113 -27.72 14.68 0.95
C PHE A 113 -26.72 14.66 2.09
N LEU A 114 -27.18 14.50 3.34
CA LEU A 114 -26.32 14.42 4.52
C LEU A 114 -25.36 13.22 4.44
N ILE A 115 -25.87 12.05 4.02
CA ILE A 115 -25.06 10.86 3.77
C ILE A 115 -23.98 11.14 2.72
N MET A 116 -24.36 11.73 1.58
CA MET A 116 -23.41 12.08 0.53
C MET A 116 -22.40 13.14 0.98
N GLN A 117 -22.80 14.13 1.75
CA GLN A 117 -21.95 15.20 2.24
C GLN A 117 -20.82 14.66 3.13
N PHE A 118 -21.17 13.85 4.13
CA PHE A 118 -20.16 13.26 5.02
C PHE A 118 -19.31 12.20 4.32
N ALA A 119 -19.88 11.41 3.41
CA ALA A 119 -19.12 10.45 2.61
C ALA A 119 -18.18 11.14 1.59
N ALA A 120 -18.56 12.30 1.06
CA ALA A 120 -17.76 13.01 0.06
C ALA A 120 -16.45 13.55 0.64
N ILE A 121 -16.38 13.88 1.94
CA ILE A 121 -15.16 14.40 2.58
C ILE A 121 -13.98 13.43 2.44
N PRO A 122 -14.04 12.18 2.93
CA PRO A 122 -12.94 11.23 2.76
C PRO A 122 -12.77 10.77 1.29
N ALA A 123 -13.85 10.72 0.51
CA ALA A 123 -13.76 10.41 -0.92
C ALA A 123 -12.90 11.45 -1.66
N ALA A 124 -13.22 12.73 -1.48
CA ALA A 124 -12.49 13.87 -2.04
C ALA A 124 -11.03 13.85 -1.55
N GLY A 125 -10.81 13.67 -0.24
CA GLY A 125 -9.47 13.57 0.33
C GLY A 125 -8.62 12.51 -0.37
N TRP A 126 -9.17 11.31 -0.59
CA TRP A 126 -8.45 10.24 -1.29
C TRP A 126 -8.19 10.54 -2.77
N ILE A 127 -9.16 11.15 -3.46
CA ILE A 127 -9.02 11.57 -4.86
C ILE A 127 -7.90 12.60 -5.01
N TRP A 128 -7.87 13.62 -4.14
CA TRP A 128 -6.85 14.66 -4.15
C TRP A 128 -5.46 14.13 -3.78
N LEU A 129 -5.36 13.22 -2.80
CA LEU A 129 -4.10 12.53 -2.51
C LEU A 129 -3.58 11.73 -3.71
N GLY A 130 -4.49 11.06 -4.44
CA GLY A 130 -4.16 10.39 -5.69
C GLY A 130 -3.63 11.35 -6.75
N LEU A 131 -4.20 12.56 -6.84
CA LEU A 131 -3.79 13.58 -7.81
C LEU A 131 -2.41 14.14 -7.46
N ILE A 132 -2.18 14.46 -6.19
CA ILE A 132 -0.87 14.88 -5.68
C ILE A 132 0.18 13.83 -5.99
N SER A 133 -0.10 12.54 -5.73
CA SER A 133 0.81 11.44 -6.06
C SER A 133 1.19 11.42 -7.55
N ARG A 134 0.21 11.64 -8.45
CA ARG A 134 0.47 11.74 -9.90
C ARG A 134 1.35 12.95 -10.24
N VAL A 135 1.05 14.13 -9.67
CA VAL A 135 1.85 15.34 -9.90
C VAL A 135 3.28 15.18 -9.37
N SER A 136 3.43 14.65 -8.15
CA SER A 136 4.73 14.37 -7.54
C SER A 136 5.56 13.40 -8.39
N SER A 137 4.94 12.42 -9.05
CA SER A 137 5.65 11.50 -9.95
C SER A 137 6.22 12.18 -11.21
N ILE A 138 5.58 13.26 -11.69
CA ILE A 138 6.02 14.05 -12.85
C ILE A 138 7.09 15.08 -12.43
N VAL A 139 6.92 15.71 -11.27
CA VAL A 139 7.89 16.71 -10.77
C VAL A 139 9.17 16.04 -10.28
N GLY A 140 9.07 14.83 -9.71
CA GLY A 140 10.21 14.03 -9.26
C GLY A 140 11.18 13.62 -10.38
N THR A 141 10.80 13.75 -11.65
CA THR A 141 11.70 13.51 -12.81
C THR A 141 12.50 14.74 -13.25
N SER A 142 12.29 15.92 -12.65
CA SER A 142 12.76 17.20 -13.23
C SER A 142 14.13 17.73 -12.74
N LYS A 143 14.96 16.92 -12.06
CA LYS A 143 16.39 17.20 -11.91
C LYS A 143 17.19 15.94 -12.21
N ALA A 144 18.08 16.03 -13.19
CA ALA A 144 19.01 15.00 -13.62
C ALA A 144 19.94 14.54 -12.49
N LYS A 145 19.41 13.78 -11.53
CA LYS A 145 20.20 12.76 -10.83
C LYS A 145 20.40 11.64 -11.84
N ALA A 146 21.64 11.15 -11.96
CA ALA A 146 21.92 9.93 -12.70
C ALA A 146 20.86 8.89 -12.34
N ALA A 147 20.22 8.29 -13.35
CA ALA A 147 19.16 7.33 -13.15
C ALA A 147 19.68 6.23 -12.21
N LEU A 148 19.06 6.09 -11.04
CA LEU A 148 19.45 5.06 -10.09
C LEU A 148 19.25 3.70 -10.77
N THR A 149 20.27 2.87 -10.75
CA THR A 149 20.21 1.54 -11.38
C THR A 149 19.64 0.53 -10.39
N THR A 150 18.84 -0.41 -10.90
CA THR A 150 18.44 -1.55 -10.07
C THR A 150 19.68 -2.41 -9.82
N PRO A 151 19.91 -2.93 -8.60
CA PRO A 151 21.00 -3.85 -8.35
C PRO A 151 20.99 -5.02 -9.35
N GLU A 152 22.14 -5.35 -9.92
CA GLU A 152 22.25 -6.38 -10.94
C GLU A 152 22.80 -7.69 -10.36
N TRP A 153 22.44 -8.81 -11.01
CA TRP A 153 23.03 -10.10 -10.72
C TRP A 153 24.45 -10.13 -11.27
N VAL A 154 25.42 -10.27 -10.39
CA VAL A 154 26.83 -10.45 -10.73
C VAL A 154 27.19 -11.92 -10.55
N ARG A 155 28.20 -12.40 -11.28
CA ARG A 155 28.76 -13.73 -11.04
C ARG A 155 29.36 -13.77 -9.64
N ALA A 156 29.01 -14.79 -8.86
CA ALA A 156 29.56 -14.96 -7.52
C ALA A 156 31.09 -15.07 -7.56
N GLU A 157 31.78 -14.41 -6.63
CA GLU A 157 33.25 -14.42 -6.53
C GLU A 157 33.81 -15.85 -6.39
N HIS A 158 33.05 -16.75 -5.77
CA HIS A 158 33.38 -18.17 -5.59
C HIS A 158 33.17 -19.03 -6.86
N GLY A 159 32.99 -18.42 -8.03
CA GLY A 159 33.02 -19.08 -9.35
C GLY A 159 31.73 -19.81 -9.76
N HIS A 160 30.89 -20.23 -8.81
CA HIS A 160 29.65 -20.95 -9.04
C HIS A 160 28.43 -20.19 -8.50
N GLY A 161 27.61 -19.66 -9.41
CA GLY A 161 26.33 -19.03 -9.07
C GLY A 161 26.25 -17.55 -9.45
N SER A 162 25.17 -16.91 -9.00
CA SER A 162 24.92 -15.49 -9.19
C SER A 162 24.58 -14.87 -7.84
N GLU A 163 25.10 -13.68 -7.58
CA GLU A 163 24.84 -12.91 -6.36
C GLU A 163 24.37 -11.49 -6.68
N VAL A 164 23.63 -10.89 -5.76
CA VAL A 164 23.24 -9.49 -5.81
C VAL A 164 23.51 -8.84 -4.46
N ARG A 165 24.09 -7.63 -4.50
CA ARG A 165 24.34 -6.78 -3.34
C ARG A 165 23.20 -5.79 -3.18
N PHE A 166 22.67 -5.63 -1.97
CA PHE A 166 21.53 -4.76 -1.68
C PHE A 166 21.63 -4.19 -0.26
N SER A 167 20.81 -3.17 0.03
CA SER A 167 20.57 -2.70 1.39
C SER A 167 19.22 -3.23 1.89
N ALA A 168 19.16 -3.67 3.14
CA ALA A 168 17.91 -4.12 3.75
C ALA A 168 17.79 -3.73 5.22
N VAL A 169 16.57 -3.74 5.73
CA VAL A 169 16.28 -3.70 7.16
C VAL A 169 15.86 -5.11 7.61
N PRO A 170 16.51 -5.69 8.63
CA PRO A 170 16.10 -6.98 9.19
C PRO A 170 14.84 -6.77 10.04
N ILE A 171 13.69 -6.99 9.41
CA ILE A 171 12.38 -6.86 10.05
C ILE A 171 11.39 -7.81 9.39
N THR A 172 10.57 -8.47 10.21
CA THR A 172 9.48 -9.29 9.71
C THR A 172 8.33 -8.41 9.21
N MET A 173 7.60 -8.87 8.19
CA MET A 173 6.42 -8.15 7.72
C MET A 173 5.37 -7.97 8.83
N ARG A 174 5.24 -8.95 9.73
CA ARG A 174 4.36 -8.83 10.91
C ARG A 174 4.79 -7.66 11.78
N ALA A 175 6.07 -7.60 12.16
CA ALA A 175 6.58 -6.50 12.99
C ALA A 175 6.42 -5.13 12.30
N LEU A 176 6.70 -5.04 11.00
CA LEU A 176 6.50 -3.81 10.23
C LEU A 176 5.02 -3.38 10.21
N THR A 177 4.10 -4.30 9.90
CA THR A 177 2.67 -4.03 9.90
C THR A 177 2.17 -3.63 11.29
N THR A 178 2.55 -4.34 12.34
CA THR A 178 2.20 -4.00 13.71
C THR A 178 2.70 -2.61 14.10
N ALA A 179 3.96 -2.26 13.75
CA ALA A 179 4.50 -0.94 14.03
C ALA A 179 3.70 0.17 13.33
N ILE A 180 3.35 -0.02 12.05
CA ILE A 180 2.52 0.94 11.31
C ILE A 180 1.15 1.10 11.96
N VAL A 181 0.46 0.00 12.29
CA VAL A 181 -0.86 0.03 12.92
C VAL A 181 -0.81 0.74 14.27
N VAL A 182 0.15 0.40 15.13
CA VAL A 182 0.32 1.03 16.45
C VAL A 182 0.57 2.53 16.31
N ILE A 183 1.47 2.95 15.43
CA ILE A 183 1.75 4.38 15.20
C ILE A 183 0.48 5.11 14.73
N VAL A 184 -0.25 4.55 13.77
CA VAL A 184 -1.47 5.17 13.24
C VAL A 184 -2.54 5.30 14.33
N VAL A 185 -2.76 4.24 15.12
CA VAL A 185 -3.78 4.25 16.19
C VAL A 185 -3.40 5.23 17.29
N VAL A 186 -2.16 5.20 17.77
CA VAL A 186 -1.70 6.08 18.86
C VAL A 186 -1.69 7.54 18.41
N MET A 187 -1.08 7.84 17.27
CA MET A 187 -0.97 9.23 16.79
C MET A 187 -2.33 9.77 16.34
N GLY A 188 -3.18 8.94 15.75
CA GLY A 188 -4.56 9.29 15.44
C GLY A 188 -5.38 9.60 16.70
N GLY A 189 -5.25 8.76 17.75
CA GLY A 189 -5.90 8.99 19.04
C GLY A 189 -5.41 10.27 19.72
N LEU A 190 -4.10 10.52 19.72
CA LEU A 190 -3.52 11.74 20.27
C LEU A 190 -3.95 12.99 19.50
N ALA A 191 -3.98 12.94 18.17
CA ALA A 191 -4.46 14.05 17.34
C ALA A 191 -5.94 14.33 17.59
N ALA A 192 -6.77 13.29 17.75
CA ALA A 192 -8.18 13.44 18.09
C ALA A 192 -8.37 14.05 19.48
N ALA A 193 -7.64 13.56 20.49
CA ALA A 193 -7.68 14.12 21.85
C ALA A 193 -7.23 15.59 21.87
N ALA A 194 -6.17 15.92 21.11
CA ALA A 194 -5.70 17.29 20.96
C ALA A 194 -6.74 18.19 20.28
N LEU A 195 -7.43 17.71 19.25
CA LEU A 195 -8.53 18.45 18.61
C LEU A 195 -9.69 18.73 19.58
N VAL A 196 -10.06 17.74 20.39
CA VAL A 196 -11.12 17.90 21.39
C VAL A 196 -10.71 18.89 22.48
N ALA A 197 -9.48 18.80 22.98
CA ALA A 197 -8.97 19.69 24.02
C ALA A 197 -8.73 21.12 23.51
N ALA A 198 -8.31 21.28 22.26
CA ALA A 198 -7.98 22.56 21.64
C ALA A 198 -9.16 23.21 20.90
N GLY A 199 -10.40 22.92 21.32
CA GLY A 199 -11.62 23.43 20.67
C GLY A 199 -11.58 24.95 20.45
N ASP A 200 -11.09 25.71 21.44
CA ASP A 200 -10.99 27.18 21.36
C ASP A 200 -9.94 27.65 20.32
N LEU A 201 -8.87 26.90 20.12
CA LEU A 201 -7.86 27.17 19.09
C LEU A 201 -8.42 27.02 17.67
N VAL A 202 -9.38 26.10 17.47
CA VAL A 202 -10.06 25.94 16.17
C VAL A 202 -10.85 27.20 15.80
N TYR A 203 -11.50 27.83 16.79
CA TYR A 203 -12.22 29.09 16.58
C TYR A 203 -11.28 30.27 16.35
N ALA A 204 -10.14 30.31 17.05
CA ALA A 204 -9.18 31.42 16.95
C ALA A 204 -8.39 31.44 15.63
N PHE A 205 -7.90 30.29 15.17
CA PHE A 205 -7.04 30.21 13.97
C PHE A 205 -7.79 29.75 12.71
N GLY A 206 -9.06 29.42 12.86
CA GLY A 206 -9.88 28.84 11.81
C GLY A 206 -9.55 27.37 11.53
N PRO A 207 -10.54 26.59 11.08
CA PRO A 207 -10.41 25.13 10.97
C PRO A 207 -9.31 24.68 9.99
N ARG A 208 -9.04 25.44 8.93
CA ARG A 208 -8.02 25.08 7.92
C ARG A 208 -6.61 25.10 8.51
N PHE A 209 -6.26 26.12 9.28
CA PHE A 209 -4.94 26.25 9.87
C PHE A 209 -4.73 25.19 10.94
N THR A 210 -5.74 24.96 11.79
CA THR A 210 -5.68 23.97 12.86
C THR A 210 -5.47 22.56 12.33
N VAL A 211 -6.13 22.17 11.23
CA VAL A 211 -5.92 20.86 10.59
C VAL A 211 -4.49 20.72 10.05
N ILE A 212 -3.92 21.76 9.44
CA ILE A 212 -2.54 21.71 8.92
C ILE A 212 -1.55 21.58 10.08
N VAL A 213 -1.67 22.41 11.11
CA VAL A 213 -0.75 22.40 12.26
C VAL A 213 -0.81 21.06 12.98
N ILE A 214 -2.02 20.58 13.31
CA ILE A 214 -2.18 19.28 13.97
C ILE A 214 -1.68 18.16 13.05
N GLY A 215 -2.02 18.17 11.76
CA GLY A 215 -1.51 17.21 10.80
C GLY A 215 0.02 17.15 10.78
N VAL A 216 0.70 18.29 10.74
CA VAL A 216 2.16 18.35 10.76
C VAL A 216 2.73 17.90 12.10
N VAL A 217 2.20 18.43 13.21
CA VAL A 217 2.69 18.13 14.57
C VAL A 217 2.53 16.65 14.92
N PHE A 218 1.45 16.00 14.48
CA PHE A 218 1.20 14.59 14.78
C PHE A 218 1.72 13.62 13.71
N ALA A 219 1.80 13.99 12.43
CA ALA A 219 2.28 13.08 11.38
C ALA A 219 3.80 13.16 11.16
N LEU A 220 4.39 14.35 11.24
CA LEU A 220 5.81 14.54 10.90
C LEU A 220 6.76 13.87 11.90
N PRO A 221 6.61 14.04 13.24
CA PRO A 221 7.51 13.39 14.19
C PRO A 221 7.57 11.86 14.09
N PRO A 222 6.44 11.10 14.06
CA PRO A 222 6.51 9.65 13.94
C PRO A 222 7.07 9.23 12.58
N TYR A 223 6.78 9.97 11.51
CA TYR A 223 7.40 9.71 10.20
C TYR A 223 8.93 9.86 10.25
N LEU A 224 9.44 10.95 10.82
CA LEU A 224 10.88 11.18 10.97
C LEU A 224 11.52 10.14 11.90
N ALA A 225 10.83 9.75 12.98
CA ALA A 225 11.29 8.71 13.89
C ALA A 225 11.41 7.35 13.19
N VAL A 226 10.39 6.94 12.44
CA VAL A 226 10.43 5.70 11.63
C VAL A 226 11.56 5.77 10.62
N LEU A 227 11.68 6.87 9.89
CA LEU A 227 12.74 7.07 8.90
C LEU A 227 14.14 6.98 9.54
N ALA A 228 14.33 7.58 10.71
CA ALA A 228 15.58 7.53 11.45
C ALA A 228 15.90 6.10 11.93
N VAL A 229 14.91 5.38 12.46
CA VAL A 229 15.07 3.98 12.91
C VAL A 229 15.41 3.07 11.74
N VAL A 230 14.68 3.19 10.62
CA VAL A 230 14.91 2.43 9.39
C VAL A 230 16.32 2.69 8.84
N ARG A 231 16.76 3.96 8.80
CA ARG A 231 18.11 4.32 8.35
C ARG A 231 19.19 3.77 9.27
N ARG A 232 18.98 3.79 10.59
CA ARG A 232 19.91 3.23 11.58
C ARG A 232 20.00 1.69 11.53
N ARG A 233 18.90 1.02 11.18
CA ARG A 233 18.82 -0.44 11.07
C ARG A 233 19.12 -0.98 9.67
N THR A 234 19.45 -0.11 8.71
CA THR A 234 19.82 -0.56 7.37
C THR A 234 21.17 -1.29 7.42
N VAL A 235 21.19 -2.53 6.94
CA VAL A 235 22.38 -3.36 6.79
C VAL A 235 22.67 -3.62 5.32
N ALA A 236 23.95 -3.73 4.98
CA ALA A 236 24.36 -4.26 3.68
C ALA A 236 24.11 -5.76 3.66
N GLY A 237 23.56 -6.24 2.54
CA GLY A 237 23.22 -7.63 2.31
C GLY A 237 23.76 -8.13 0.97
N VAL A 238 24.11 -9.40 0.94
CA VAL A 238 24.41 -10.15 -0.29
C VAL A 238 23.57 -11.40 -0.26
N ILE A 239 22.82 -11.65 -1.33
CA ILE A 239 22.14 -12.93 -1.53
C ILE A 239 22.67 -13.54 -2.81
N GLY A 240 23.00 -14.82 -2.75
CA GLY A 240 23.43 -15.55 -3.92
C GLY A 240 22.83 -16.94 -4.00
N PHE A 241 22.75 -17.40 -5.24
CA PHE A 241 22.22 -18.70 -5.60
C PHE A 241 23.29 -19.50 -6.32
N GLY A 242 23.67 -20.61 -5.71
CA GLY A 242 24.61 -21.59 -6.23
C GLY A 242 23.91 -22.67 -7.05
N ASN A 243 24.56 -23.83 -7.15
CA ASN A 243 23.99 -25.01 -7.80
C ASN A 243 22.95 -25.71 -6.92
N ASP A 244 23.23 -25.81 -5.64
CA ASP A 244 22.55 -26.65 -4.65
C ASP A 244 22.25 -25.90 -3.35
N ARG A 245 22.58 -24.60 -3.29
CA ARG A 245 22.52 -23.80 -2.07
C ARG A 245 22.22 -22.34 -2.35
N LEU A 246 21.57 -21.71 -1.38
CA LEU A 246 21.45 -20.27 -1.23
C LEU A 246 22.43 -19.82 -0.15
N TRP A 247 23.07 -18.68 -0.34
CA TRP A 247 23.78 -18.00 0.75
C TRP A 247 23.22 -16.60 0.92
N LEU A 248 23.15 -16.18 2.17
CA LEU A 248 22.67 -14.88 2.58
C LEU A 248 23.66 -14.29 3.58
N SER A 249 24.33 -13.22 3.18
CA SER A 249 25.20 -12.43 4.04
C SER A 249 24.45 -11.16 4.46
N THR A 250 24.37 -10.89 5.76
CA THR A 250 23.81 -9.66 6.31
C THR A 250 24.75 -9.12 7.37
N GLY A 251 25.34 -7.95 7.14
CA GLY A 251 26.38 -7.41 8.01
C GLY A 251 27.58 -8.39 8.10
N SER A 252 27.89 -8.87 9.31
CA SER A 252 29.00 -9.79 9.58
C SER A 252 28.62 -11.28 9.50
N THR A 253 27.33 -11.60 9.34
CA THR A 253 26.85 -12.99 9.38
C THR A 253 26.57 -13.49 7.98
N THR A 254 27.14 -14.63 7.61
CA THR A 254 26.83 -15.35 6.36
C THR A 254 26.16 -16.66 6.71
N THR A 255 24.96 -16.86 6.21
CA THR A 255 24.22 -18.12 6.36
C THR A 255 24.14 -18.83 5.02
N ILE A 256 24.41 -20.13 5.01
CA ILE A 256 24.32 -20.98 3.83
C ILE A 256 23.18 -21.96 4.08
N VAL A 257 22.22 -22.01 3.17
CA VAL A 257 21.04 -22.88 3.24
C VAL A 257 21.06 -23.76 1.99
N PRO A 258 21.32 -25.07 2.11
CA PRO A 258 21.12 -26.00 1.01
C PRO A 258 19.68 -25.94 0.49
N PHE A 259 19.45 -26.11 -0.81
CA PHE A 259 18.10 -26.10 -1.37
C PHE A 259 17.23 -27.23 -0.81
N HIS A 260 17.85 -28.35 -0.40
CA HIS A 260 17.14 -29.44 0.26
C HIS A 260 16.71 -29.12 1.69
N ASP A 261 17.26 -28.09 2.34
CA ASP A 261 16.82 -27.64 3.66
C ASP A 261 15.95 -26.39 3.59
N LEU A 262 15.79 -25.81 2.39
CA LEU A 262 14.99 -24.62 2.18
C LEU A 262 13.50 -25.00 2.20
N GLU A 263 12.74 -24.37 3.10
CA GLU A 263 11.29 -24.59 3.24
C GLU A 263 10.51 -23.57 2.41
N ARG A 264 10.94 -22.31 2.48
CA ARG A 264 10.22 -21.18 1.87
C ARG A 264 11.17 -20.06 1.45
N LEU A 265 10.94 -19.55 0.25
CA LEU A 265 11.56 -18.34 -0.27
C LEU A 265 10.48 -17.37 -0.75
N VAL A 266 10.49 -16.13 -0.27
CA VAL A 266 9.64 -15.05 -0.78
C VAL A 266 10.54 -14.01 -1.45
N TRP A 267 10.18 -13.62 -2.67
CA TRP A 267 10.88 -12.59 -3.43
C TRP A 267 9.89 -11.54 -3.94
N ARG A 268 10.07 -10.29 -3.53
CA ARG A 268 9.31 -9.14 -4.03
C ARG A 268 10.27 -8.07 -4.54
N CYS A 269 10.20 -7.77 -5.84
CA CYS A 269 11.18 -6.90 -6.49
C CYS A 269 11.00 -5.40 -6.18
N ARG A 270 9.75 -4.92 -6.16
CA ARG A 270 9.42 -3.48 -6.17
C ARG A 270 8.52 -3.09 -5.01
N SER A 271 8.28 -1.78 -4.87
CA SER A 271 7.55 -1.10 -3.79
C SER A 271 8.38 -0.92 -2.51
N ASP A 272 7.94 -0.02 -1.63
CA ASP A 272 8.41 0.13 -0.24
C ASP A 272 8.43 -1.21 0.53
N TYR A 273 7.66 -2.21 0.08
CA TYR A 273 7.63 -3.55 0.65
C TYR A 273 8.50 -4.57 -0.09
N ALA A 274 9.35 -4.15 -1.04
CA ALA A 274 10.33 -5.01 -1.69
C ALA A 274 11.14 -5.74 -0.60
N ARG A 275 11.24 -7.07 -0.73
CA ARG A 275 11.72 -7.92 0.37
C ARG A 275 12.13 -9.31 -0.07
N ILE A 276 12.91 -9.92 0.81
CA ILE A 276 13.35 -11.31 0.76
C ILE A 276 12.95 -11.96 2.08
N GLU A 277 12.24 -13.08 2.03
CA GLU A 277 12.06 -13.95 3.19
C GLU A 277 12.68 -15.31 2.87
N VAL A 278 13.58 -15.80 3.73
CA VAL A 278 14.21 -17.12 3.60
C VAL A 278 13.91 -17.90 4.87
N ARG A 279 13.36 -19.09 4.71
CA ARG A 279 13.13 -20.02 5.81
C ARG A 279 13.60 -21.43 5.45
N GLY A 280 14.36 -22.05 6.33
CA GLY A 280 14.94 -23.38 6.14
C GLY A 280 16.19 -23.60 6.99
N ALA A 281 16.57 -24.86 7.26
CA ALA A 281 17.72 -25.20 8.12
C ALA A 281 17.73 -24.47 9.50
N GLY A 282 16.56 -24.27 10.11
CA GLY A 282 16.42 -23.51 11.37
C GLY A 282 16.57 -21.98 11.22
N LEU A 283 16.79 -21.47 10.01
CA LEU A 283 16.81 -20.05 9.68
C LEU A 283 15.38 -19.56 9.41
N ASP A 284 15.02 -18.41 9.97
CA ASP A 284 13.83 -17.62 9.57
C ASP A 284 14.23 -16.15 9.48
N VAL A 285 14.56 -15.71 8.26
CA VAL A 285 15.08 -14.36 7.99
C VAL A 285 14.14 -13.60 7.08
N SER A 286 13.80 -12.37 7.48
CA SER A 286 13.00 -11.42 6.70
C SER A 286 13.76 -10.11 6.54
N LEU A 287 14.01 -9.73 5.29
CA LEU A 287 14.78 -8.56 4.90
C LEU A 287 13.92 -7.66 4.02
N VAL A 288 13.62 -6.45 4.47
CA VAL A 288 12.86 -5.47 3.69
C VAL A 288 13.83 -4.50 3.04
N THR A 289 13.90 -4.50 1.71
CA THR A 289 14.78 -3.62 0.94
C THR A 289 14.10 -2.29 0.61
N GLY A 290 12.80 -2.30 0.34
CA GLY A 290 12.09 -1.14 -0.22
C GLY A 290 12.10 0.13 0.65
N ILE A 291 12.24 -0.02 1.98
CA ILE A 291 12.39 1.10 2.93
C ILE A 291 13.85 1.36 3.34
N ALA A 292 14.78 0.47 2.99
CA ALA A 292 16.17 0.58 3.41
C ALA A 292 16.86 1.78 2.74
N LYS A 293 17.90 2.31 3.39
CA LYS A 293 18.74 3.33 2.76
C LYS A 293 19.47 2.69 1.57
N PRO A 294 19.20 3.08 0.32
CA PRO A 294 19.81 2.44 -0.84
C PRO A 294 21.32 2.71 -0.89
N VAL A 295 22.05 1.79 -1.54
CA VAL A 295 23.47 2.00 -1.84
C VAL A 295 23.58 3.19 -2.80
N PRO A 296 24.55 4.10 -2.65
CA PRO A 296 24.71 5.23 -3.58
C PRO A 296 24.72 4.77 -5.04
N GLY A 297 23.92 5.43 -5.88
CA GLY A 297 23.78 5.08 -7.30
C GLY A 297 22.76 3.97 -7.61
N THR A 298 22.17 3.32 -6.60
CA THR A 298 21.20 2.22 -6.80
C THR A 298 19.81 2.53 -6.26
N THR A 299 18.81 1.81 -6.75
CA THR A 299 17.46 1.80 -6.15
C THR A 299 17.41 0.86 -4.95
N ALA A 300 16.37 1.00 -4.12
CA ALA A 300 16.06 0.08 -3.02
C ALA A 300 15.31 -1.19 -3.50
N GLU A 301 15.15 -1.34 -4.82
CA GLU A 301 14.48 -2.49 -5.45
C GLU A 301 15.41 -3.70 -5.51
N LEU A 302 14.82 -4.88 -5.71
CA LEU A 302 15.54 -6.11 -6.02
C LEU A 302 15.40 -6.45 -7.50
N PRO A 303 16.44 -7.02 -8.13
CA PRO A 303 16.30 -7.51 -9.49
C PRO A 303 15.31 -8.67 -9.56
N ALA A 304 14.80 -8.92 -10.76
CA ALA A 304 14.06 -10.15 -11.02
C ALA A 304 14.95 -11.38 -10.77
N LEU A 305 14.38 -12.46 -10.23
CA LEU A 305 15.11 -13.71 -10.06
C LEU A 305 15.61 -14.24 -11.42
N PRO A 306 16.86 -14.74 -11.51
CA PRO A 306 17.37 -15.32 -12.74
C PRO A 306 16.54 -16.54 -13.14
N ARG A 307 16.28 -16.70 -14.44
CA ARG A 307 15.50 -17.85 -14.97
C ARG A 307 16.07 -19.20 -14.53
N ARG A 308 17.40 -19.30 -14.43
CA ARG A 308 18.10 -20.49 -13.95
C ARG A 308 17.75 -20.84 -12.50
N VAL A 309 17.61 -19.83 -11.63
CA VAL A 309 17.23 -20.03 -10.22
C VAL A 309 15.78 -20.48 -10.14
N LEU A 310 14.90 -19.88 -10.95
CA LEU A 310 13.49 -20.31 -11.04
C LEU A 310 13.37 -21.79 -11.42
N GLY A 311 14.06 -22.21 -12.49
CA GLY A 311 14.06 -23.60 -12.95
C GLY A 311 14.58 -24.54 -11.86
N ARG A 312 15.71 -24.21 -11.22
CA ARG A 312 16.29 -25.02 -10.14
C ARG A 312 15.39 -25.21 -8.95
N LEU A 313 14.73 -24.15 -8.48
CA LEU A 313 13.78 -24.27 -7.38
C LEU A 313 12.62 -25.19 -7.79
N GLN A 314 12.15 -25.13 -9.03
CA GLN A 314 11.11 -26.04 -9.51
C GLN A 314 11.62 -27.50 -9.59
N ASP A 315 12.86 -27.71 -10.05
CA ASP A 315 13.50 -29.03 -10.12
C ASP A 315 13.67 -29.66 -8.71
N GLU A 316 13.94 -28.83 -7.70
CA GLU A 316 14.04 -29.21 -6.27
C GLU A 316 12.69 -29.37 -5.57
N GLY A 317 11.59 -29.41 -6.33
CA GLY A 317 10.24 -29.69 -5.84
C GLY A 317 9.51 -28.48 -5.23
N PHE A 318 9.96 -27.25 -5.49
CA PHE A 318 9.24 -26.06 -5.02
C PHE A 318 8.07 -25.71 -5.93
N THR A 319 6.93 -25.46 -5.29
CA THR A 319 5.75 -24.88 -5.92
C THR A 319 5.89 -23.36 -5.95
N LEU A 320 5.69 -22.77 -7.14
CA LEU A 320 5.69 -21.33 -7.33
C LEU A 320 4.27 -20.76 -7.20
N GLU A 321 4.01 -20.06 -6.11
CA GLU A 321 2.83 -19.24 -5.92
C GLU A 321 3.11 -17.80 -6.37
N ARG A 322 2.29 -17.28 -7.29
CA ARG A 322 2.33 -15.87 -7.69
C ARG A 322 1.17 -15.12 -7.07
N SER A 323 1.45 -13.96 -6.48
CA SER A 323 0.38 -13.03 -6.08
C SER A 323 -0.48 -12.62 -7.29
N ARG A 324 -1.73 -12.19 -7.06
CA ARG A 324 -2.66 -11.80 -8.14
C ARG A 324 -2.13 -10.73 -9.10
N ARG A 325 -1.14 -9.93 -8.68
CA ARG A 325 -0.48 -8.91 -9.51
C ARG A 325 0.92 -9.30 -9.98
N GLY A 326 1.38 -10.51 -9.68
CA GLY A 326 2.72 -10.99 -10.01
C GLY A 326 3.86 -10.29 -9.26
N GLU A 327 3.56 -9.40 -8.31
CA GLU A 327 4.55 -8.58 -7.59
C GLU A 327 5.37 -9.41 -6.59
N VAL A 328 4.76 -10.44 -6.00
CA VAL A 328 5.38 -11.34 -5.03
C VAL A 328 5.44 -12.75 -5.61
N LEU A 329 6.64 -13.32 -5.60
CA LEU A 329 6.92 -14.72 -5.89
C LEU A 329 7.12 -15.44 -4.55
N THR A 330 6.38 -16.51 -4.30
CA THR A 330 6.55 -17.36 -3.12
C THR A 330 6.84 -18.77 -3.58
N PHE A 331 7.99 -19.30 -3.19
CA PHE A 331 8.39 -20.68 -3.39
C PHE A 331 8.16 -21.40 -2.07
N ARG A 332 7.42 -22.51 -2.13
CA ARG A 332 7.20 -23.41 -1.00
C ARG A 332 7.48 -24.83 -1.44
N ARG A 333 8.23 -25.55 -0.62
CA ARG A 333 8.36 -26.99 -0.82
C ARG A 333 7.00 -27.65 -0.61
N ALA A 334 6.59 -28.50 -1.56
CA ALA A 334 5.47 -29.40 -1.32
C ALA A 334 5.89 -30.36 -0.20
N GLY A 335 5.17 -30.31 0.93
CA GLY A 335 5.39 -31.24 2.03
C GLY A 335 5.02 -32.67 1.66
#